data_AF-X1BRF8-F1
#
_entry.id   AF-X1BRF8-F1
#
_cell.length_a   1.000
_cell.length_b   1.000
_cell.length_c   1.000
_cell.angle_alpha   90.00
_cell.angle_beta   90.00
_cell.angle_gamma   90.00
#
_symmetry.space_group_name_H-M   'P 1'
#
loop_
_entity.id
_entity.type
_entity.pdbx_description
1 polymer ?
#
loop_
_entity_poly.entity_id
_entity_poly.type
_entity_poly.pdbx_seq_one_letter_code
_entity_poly.pdbx_strand_id
1 'polypeptide(L)'
;MKFKFTDYHVHTAKWSSDIAKDGPNFEDYIKIAESNEINICFLDHFEFYSIENDKTNPFCDGNIENYLEEIDELKETYDFIYSGLEVEYYRDREIELLEFMDDYNRELDFIGGTIHEWILGYPITNREKLL
;
A
#
# COMPACT_ATOMS: atom_id res chain seq x y z
N MET A 1 7.07 7.61 16.30
CA MET A 1 5.99 8.56 15.98
C MET A 1 6.39 9.92 16.50
N LYS A 2 6.46 10.91 15.61
CA LYS A 2 6.84 12.30 15.92
C LYS A 2 5.65 13.12 16.38
N PHE A 3 4.53 13.01 15.68
CA PHE A 3 3.32 13.78 15.98
C PHE A 3 2.27 12.95 16.74
N LYS A 4 1.24 13.64 17.25
CA LYS A 4 0.15 13.01 18.01
C LYS A 4 -0.84 12.24 17.12
N PHE A 5 -1.12 12.77 15.93
CA PHE A 5 -2.09 12.20 15.00
C PHE A 5 -1.37 11.43 13.91
N THR A 6 -2.00 10.38 13.40
CA THR A 6 -1.45 9.56 12.32
C THR A 6 -2.55 9.24 11.32
N ASP A 7 -2.23 9.43 10.04
CA ASP A 7 -2.99 8.87 8.93
C ASP A 7 -2.23 7.65 8.41
N TYR A 8 -2.88 6.48 8.44
CA TYR A 8 -2.26 5.22 8.08
C TYR A 8 -2.56 4.79 6.64
N HIS A 9 -3.37 5.53 5.89
CA HIS A 9 -3.90 5.05 4.61
C HIS A 9 -4.08 6.20 3.62
N VAL A 10 -3.03 6.46 2.83
CA VAL A 10 -3.10 7.37 1.68
C VAL A 10 -2.53 6.70 0.43
N HIS A 11 -3.02 7.12 -0.74
CA HIS A 11 -2.64 6.64 -2.06
C HIS A 11 -2.05 7.75 -2.90
N THR A 12 -1.07 7.41 -3.73
CA THR A 12 -0.35 8.34 -4.61
C THR A 12 -0.58 8.06 -6.09
N ALA A 13 -0.50 9.10 -6.91
CA ALA A 13 -0.70 9.02 -8.36
C ALA A 13 0.33 8.16 -9.09
N LYS A 14 1.55 8.06 -8.54
CA LYS A 14 2.63 7.25 -9.13
C LYS A 14 2.45 5.76 -8.83
N TRP A 15 2.00 5.41 -7.62
CA TRP A 15 2.04 4.05 -7.10
C TRP A 15 0.67 3.39 -6.94
N SER A 16 -0.42 4.12 -7.13
CA SER A 16 -1.79 3.58 -7.14
C SER A 16 -2.49 3.91 -8.47
N SER A 17 -3.06 2.90 -9.12
CA SER A 17 -3.63 3.00 -10.48
C SER A 17 -5.00 3.68 -10.54
N ASP A 18 -5.68 3.79 -9.41
CA ASP A 18 -6.98 4.42 -9.23
C ASP A 18 -6.89 5.94 -8.97
N ILE A 19 -5.68 6.44 -8.71
CA ILE A 19 -5.40 7.87 -8.56
C ILE A 19 -5.12 8.49 -9.93
N ALA A 20 -5.73 9.65 -10.19
CA ALA A 20 -5.51 10.39 -11.43
C ALA A 20 -4.02 10.72 -11.61
N LYS A 21 -3.53 10.73 -12.87
CA LYS A 21 -2.10 10.97 -13.18
C LYS A 21 -1.57 12.33 -12.71
N ASP A 22 -2.45 13.31 -12.56
CA ASP A 22 -2.17 14.64 -12.01
C ASP A 22 -2.60 14.78 -10.54
N GLY A 23 -2.83 13.65 -9.87
CA GLY A 23 -3.13 13.54 -8.45
C GLY A 23 -1.89 13.72 -7.56
N PRO A 24 -2.08 13.59 -6.24
CA PRO A 24 -1.03 13.84 -5.26
C PRO A 24 0.07 12.77 -5.30
N ASN A 25 1.32 13.21 -5.14
CA ASN A 25 2.48 12.35 -4.95
C ASN A 25 2.94 12.39 -3.48
N PHE A 26 4.03 11.68 -3.15
CA PHE A 26 4.59 11.66 -1.80
C PHE A 26 4.83 13.07 -1.25
N GLU A 27 5.49 13.95 -2.01
CA GLU A 27 5.86 15.29 -1.56
C GLU A 27 4.65 16.18 -1.25
N ASP A 28 3.56 16.02 -2.00
CA ASP A 28 2.33 16.77 -1.76
C ASP A 28 1.74 16.41 -0.40
N TYR A 29 1.67 15.10 -0.11
CA TYR A 29 1.20 14.61 1.17
C TYR A 29 2.14 14.96 2.32
N ILE A 30 3.46 14.81 2.15
CA ILE A 30 4.47 15.14 3.16
C ILE A 30 4.33 16.60 3.60
N LYS A 31 4.20 17.52 2.64
CA LYS A 31 4.01 18.95 2.91
C LYS A 31 2.74 19.23 3.72
N ILE A 32 1.64 18.57 3.38
CA ILE A 32 0.36 18.72 4.08
C ILE A 32 0.44 18.11 5.49
N ALA A 33 0.99 16.90 5.61
CA ALA A 33 1.13 16.17 6.86
C ALA A 33 2.01 16.93 7.85
N GLU A 34 3.14 17.48 7.39
CA GLU A 34 4.02 18.31 8.22
C GLU A 34 3.30 19.57 8.71
N SER A 35 2.61 20.28 7.82
CA SER A 35 1.89 21.52 8.15
C SER A 35 0.75 21.30 9.16
N ASN A 36 0.24 20.07 9.25
CA ASN A 36 -0.86 19.69 10.13
C ASN A 36 -0.42 18.82 11.32
N GLU A 37 0.88 18.58 11.49
CA GLU A 37 1.43 17.72 12.54
C GLU A 37 0.79 16.31 12.54
N ILE A 38 0.82 15.65 11.39
CA ILE A 38 0.30 14.29 11.18
C ILE A 38 1.46 13.38 10.78
N ASN A 39 1.62 12.23 11.44
CA ASN A 39 2.47 11.17 10.88
C ASN A 39 1.71 10.50 9.73
N ILE A 40 2.39 10.09 8.67
CA ILE A 40 1.72 9.57 7.47
C ILE A 40 2.29 8.21 7.07
N CYS A 41 1.42 7.25 6.77
CA CYS A 41 1.78 6.00 6.11
C CYS A 41 1.24 6.01 4.68
N PHE A 42 2.14 5.82 3.72
CA PHE A 42 1.72 5.51 2.36
C PHE A 42 1.26 4.06 2.32
N LEU A 43 0.11 3.81 1.70
CA LEU A 43 -0.53 2.50 1.65
C LEU A 43 -1.04 2.23 0.24
N ASP A 44 -0.15 2.40 -0.74
CA ASP A 44 -0.48 2.24 -2.15
C ASP A 44 -0.92 0.80 -2.48
N HIS A 45 -1.74 0.66 -3.52
CA HIS A 45 -2.39 -0.61 -3.85
C HIS A 45 -1.42 -1.65 -4.41
N PHE A 46 -1.31 -2.79 -3.71
CA PHE A 46 -0.57 -3.97 -4.16
C PHE A 46 -1.55 -5.13 -4.43
N GLU A 47 -2.04 -5.18 -5.66
CA GLU A 47 -3.11 -6.09 -6.09
C GLU A 47 -2.59 -7.15 -7.06
N PHE A 48 -2.50 -8.41 -6.63
CA PHE A 48 -1.90 -9.50 -7.42
C PHE A 48 -2.50 -9.62 -8.83
N TYR A 49 -3.82 -9.56 -8.96
CA TYR A 49 -4.49 -9.65 -10.26
C TYR A 49 -4.21 -8.44 -11.15
N SER A 50 -4.13 -7.23 -10.58
CA SER A 50 -3.80 -6.01 -11.31
C SER A 50 -2.37 -6.07 -11.84
N ILE A 51 -1.41 -6.47 -10.99
CA ILE A 51 0.00 -6.64 -11.33
C ILE A 51 0.21 -7.70 -12.42
N GLU A 52 -0.57 -8.79 -12.40
CA GLU A 52 -0.46 -9.85 -13.41
C GLU A 52 -1.04 -9.43 -14.78
N ASN A 53 -2.18 -8.73 -14.77
CA ASN A 53 -2.99 -8.51 -15.97
C ASN A 53 -2.85 -7.11 -16.60
N ASP A 54 -2.41 -6.11 -15.85
CA ASP A 54 -2.25 -4.73 -16.32
C ASP A 54 -0.79 -4.30 -16.30
N LYS A 55 -0.16 -4.27 -17.49
CA LYS A 55 1.25 -3.82 -17.66
C LYS A 55 1.49 -2.34 -17.36
N THR A 56 0.43 -1.58 -17.09
CA THR A 56 0.55 -0.20 -16.63
C THR A 56 0.51 -0.07 -15.11
N ASN A 57 0.25 -1.17 -14.38
CA ASN A 57 0.34 -1.19 -12.93
C ASN A 57 1.79 -0.87 -12.49
N PRO A 58 1.98 0.05 -11.53
CA PRO A 58 3.32 0.51 -11.14
C PRO A 58 4.18 -0.58 -10.50
N PHE A 59 3.58 -1.61 -9.92
CA PHE A 59 4.27 -2.75 -9.29
C PHE A 59 4.56 -3.91 -10.26
N CYS A 60 4.21 -3.79 -11.55
CA CYS A 60 4.66 -4.76 -12.56
C CYS A 60 6.19 -4.89 -12.61
N ASP A 61 6.67 -6.04 -13.10
CA ASP A 61 8.08 -6.34 -13.34
C ASP A 61 8.99 -6.22 -12.09
N GLY A 62 8.43 -6.34 -10.89
CA GLY A 62 9.19 -6.35 -9.63
C GLY A 62 9.56 -4.94 -9.13
N ASN A 63 8.81 -3.91 -9.50
CA ASN A 63 9.07 -2.52 -9.13
C ASN A 63 8.82 -2.17 -7.65
N ILE A 64 8.46 -3.14 -6.80
CA ILE A 64 8.30 -2.92 -5.36
C ILE A 64 9.61 -2.41 -4.71
N GLU A 65 10.77 -2.87 -5.16
CA GLU A 65 12.06 -2.38 -4.65
C GLU A 65 12.23 -0.87 -4.93
N ASN A 66 11.78 -0.39 -6.09
CA ASN A 66 11.84 1.03 -6.43
C ASN A 66 10.90 1.87 -5.54
N TYR A 67 9.76 1.30 -5.14
CA TYR A 67 8.83 1.93 -4.19
C TYR A 67 9.47 2.07 -2.81
N LEU A 68 10.08 0.99 -2.32
CA LEU A 68 10.76 0.96 -1.03
C LEU A 68 11.94 1.94 -0.99
N GLU A 69 12.78 1.94 -2.03
CA GLU A 69 13.93 2.86 -2.14
C GLU A 69 13.47 4.32 -2.09
N GLU A 70 12.43 4.69 -2.84
CA GLU A 70 11.92 6.06 -2.84
C GLU A 70 11.37 6.49 -1.47
N ILE A 71 10.66 5.62 -0.76
CA ILE A 71 10.18 5.94 0.59
C ILE A 71 11.32 6.00 1.61
N ASP A 72 12.31 5.12 1.51
CA ASP A 72 13.46 5.13 2.42
C ASP A 72 14.28 6.42 2.28
N GLU A 73 14.51 6.90 1.05
CA GLU A 73 15.13 8.21 0.80
C GLU A 73 14.34 9.35 1.48
N LEU A 74 13.01 9.30 1.44
CA LEU A 74 12.16 10.29 2.11
C LEU A 74 12.25 10.17 3.64
N LYS A 75 12.31 8.95 4.18
CA LYS A 75 12.45 8.69 5.63
C LYS A 75 13.79 9.15 6.19
N GLU A 76 14.85 9.22 5.38
CA GLU A 76 16.12 9.85 5.79
C GLU A 76 15.96 11.33 6.15
N THR A 77 15.00 12.01 5.50
CA THR A 77 14.73 13.45 5.69
C THR A 77 13.58 13.71 6.66
N TYR A 78 12.55 12.86 6.64
CA TYR A 78 11.29 13.09 7.36
C TYR A 78 10.96 11.92 8.30
N ASP A 79 11.13 12.15 9.60
CA ASP A 79 10.94 11.17 10.68
C ASP A 79 9.47 10.90 11.09
N PHE A 80 8.51 11.38 10.29
CA PHE A 80 7.07 11.17 10.47
C PHE A 80 6.42 10.37 9.33
N ILE A 81 7.23 9.82 8.41
CA ILE A 81 6.80 8.98 7.30
C ILE A 81 6.94 7.51 7.67
N TYR A 82 5.96 6.71 7.24
CA TYR A 82 5.93 5.25 7.34
C TYR A 82 5.76 4.63 5.95
N SER A 83 6.47 3.53 5.69
CA SER A 83 6.31 2.70 4.49
C SER A 83 5.21 1.67 4.71
N GLY A 84 4.31 1.52 3.74
CA GLY A 84 3.31 0.48 3.78
C GLY A 84 2.77 0.13 2.42
N LEU A 85 2.03 -0.98 2.35
CA LEU A 85 1.26 -1.35 1.17
C LEU A 85 -0.12 -1.83 1.57
N GLU A 86 -1.12 -1.50 0.76
CA GLU A 86 -2.44 -2.07 0.85
C GLU A 86 -2.47 -3.33 -0.01
N VAL A 87 -2.41 -4.50 0.64
CA VAL A 87 -2.26 -5.79 -0.01
C VAL A 87 -3.61 -6.48 -0.06
N GLU A 88 -4.05 -6.77 -1.28
CA GLU A 88 -5.36 -7.36 -1.48
C GLU A 88 -5.36 -8.87 -1.21
N TYR A 89 -6.34 -9.32 -0.42
CA TYR A 89 -6.53 -10.72 -0.11
C TYR A 89 -7.41 -11.41 -1.15
N TYR A 90 -6.83 -12.43 -1.77
CA TYR A 90 -7.54 -13.42 -2.57
C TYR A 90 -7.27 -14.81 -2.00
N ARG A 91 -8.34 -15.54 -1.73
CA ARG A 91 -8.29 -16.91 -1.22
C ARG A 91 -7.52 -17.86 -2.14
N ASP A 92 -7.59 -17.64 -3.45
CA ASP A 92 -6.87 -18.44 -4.45
C ASP A 92 -5.46 -17.92 -4.76
N ARG A 93 -4.98 -16.92 -4.01
CA ARG A 93 -3.60 -16.40 -4.05
C ARG A 93 -2.93 -16.42 -2.66
N GLU A 94 -3.36 -17.32 -1.77
CA GLU A 94 -2.80 -17.40 -0.41
C GLU A 94 -1.30 -17.75 -0.40
N ILE A 95 -0.82 -18.49 -1.41
CA ILE A 95 0.60 -18.82 -1.51
C ILE A 95 1.41 -17.57 -1.83
N GLU A 96 0.98 -16.81 -2.84
CA GLU A 96 1.60 -15.55 -3.26
C GLU A 96 1.56 -14.50 -2.15
N LEU A 97 0.47 -14.46 -1.36
CA LEU A 97 0.39 -13.61 -0.18
C LEU A 97 1.41 -14.03 0.89
N LEU A 98 1.58 -15.33 1.14
CA LEU A 98 2.58 -15.81 2.11
C LEU A 98 4.01 -15.50 1.64
N GLU A 99 4.30 -15.66 0.35
CA GLU A 99 5.60 -15.28 -0.23
C GLU A 99 5.86 -13.78 -0.07
N PHE A 100 4.87 -12.94 -0.40
CA PHE A 100 4.94 -11.49 -0.15
C PHE A 100 5.23 -11.17 1.32
N MET A 101 4.54 -11.83 2.25
CA MET A 101 4.73 -11.61 3.68
C MET A 101 6.10 -12.09 4.18
N ASP A 102 6.67 -13.15 3.59
CA ASP A 102 8.02 -13.61 3.94
C ASP A 102 9.09 -12.63 3.44
N ASP A 103 8.89 -12.06 2.25
CA ASP A 103 9.84 -11.15 1.60
C ASP A 103 9.78 -9.72 2.20
N TYR A 104 8.58 -9.15 2.42
CA TYR A 104 8.42 -7.71 2.65
C TYR A 104 7.97 -7.28 4.05
N ASN A 105 7.56 -8.21 4.92
CA ASN A 105 7.15 -7.94 6.31
C ASN A 105 8.12 -7.05 7.09
N ARG A 106 9.43 -7.21 6.84
CA ARG A 106 10.47 -6.49 7.58
C ARG A 106 10.90 -5.18 6.93
N GLU A 107 10.53 -4.99 5.67
CA GLU A 107 10.86 -3.79 4.87
C GLU A 107 9.76 -2.72 4.99
N LEU A 108 8.53 -3.13 5.29
CA LEU A 108 7.38 -2.25 5.47
C LEU A 108 7.11 -1.98 6.95
N ASP A 109 6.81 -0.74 7.30
CA ASP A 109 6.37 -0.38 8.65
C ASP A 109 4.92 -0.86 8.93
N PHE A 110 4.09 -0.96 7.89
CA PHE A 110 2.69 -1.37 8.00
C PHE A 110 2.18 -2.08 6.73
N ILE A 111 1.39 -3.14 6.90
CA ILE A 111 0.73 -3.85 5.80
C ILE A 111 -0.78 -3.84 6.07
N GLY A 112 -1.54 -3.21 5.18
CA GLY A 112 -2.99 -3.20 5.21
C GLY A 112 -3.54 -4.36 4.41
N GLY A 113 -4.03 -5.41 5.05
CA GLY A 113 -4.73 -6.50 4.36
C GLY A 113 -6.16 -6.09 4.02
N THR A 114 -6.51 -6.02 2.74
CA THR A 114 -7.82 -5.53 2.30
C THR A 114 -8.50 -6.47 1.32
N ILE A 115 -9.79 -6.23 1.10
CA ILE A 115 -10.60 -7.03 0.18
C ILE A 115 -11.40 -6.04 -0.65
N HIS A 116 -11.10 -5.94 -1.94
CA HIS A 116 -11.85 -5.08 -2.84
C HIS A 116 -12.89 -5.89 -3.62
N GLU A 117 -14.12 -5.37 -3.65
CA GLU A 117 -15.21 -6.00 -4.41
C GLU A 117 -15.12 -5.62 -5.89
N TRP A 118 -14.28 -6.32 -6.66
CA TRP A 118 -14.40 -6.32 -8.13
C TRP A 118 -15.07 -7.60 -8.67
N ILE A 119 -15.10 -8.67 -7.85
CA ILE A 119 -15.79 -9.93 -8.16
C ILE A 119 -17.05 -10.04 -7.30
N LEU A 120 -18.22 -9.75 -7.91
CA LEU A 120 -19.51 -9.91 -7.25
C LEU A 120 -19.69 -11.35 -6.75
N GLY A 121 -19.78 -11.52 -5.43
CA GLY A 121 -19.97 -12.84 -4.79
C GLY A 121 -18.68 -13.61 -4.47
N TYR A 122 -17.51 -12.96 -4.48
CA TYR A 122 -16.26 -13.60 -4.05
C TYR A 122 -16.38 -14.15 -2.62
N PRO A 123 -16.22 -15.47 -2.41
CA PRO A 123 -16.48 -16.10 -1.11
C PRO A 123 -15.25 -15.97 -0.22
N ILE A 124 -15.08 -14.80 0.38
CA ILE A 124 -14.02 -14.49 1.34
C ILE A 124 -14.14 -15.43 2.56
N THR A 125 -15.36 -15.55 3.08
CA THR A 125 -15.73 -16.44 4.19
C THR A 125 -17.25 -16.51 4.28
N ASN A 126 -17.81 -17.40 5.10
CA ASN A 126 -19.24 -17.41 5.41
C ASN A 126 -19.47 -17.07 6.89
N ARG A 127 -20.63 -16.48 7.21
CA ARG A 127 -20.97 -16.07 8.59
C ARG A 127 -20.87 -17.22 9.59
N GLU A 128 -21.17 -18.44 9.15
CA GLU A 128 -21.10 -19.66 9.96
C GLU A 128 -19.67 -20.03 10.38
N LYS A 129 -18.64 -19.61 9.64
CA LYS A 129 -17.22 -19.81 10.00
C LYS A 129 -16.62 -18.67 10.80
N LEU A 130 -17.35 -17.57 10.98
CA LEU A 130 -16.94 -16.43 11.81
C LEU A 130 -17.50 -16.50 13.24
N LEU A 131 -18.39 -17.46 13.52
CA LEU A 131 -19.03 -17.73 14.81
C LEU A 131 -18.54 -19.05 15.39
#